data_AF-A0A927N5M7-F1
#
_entry.id   AF-A0A927N5M7-F1
#
_cell.length_a   1.000
_cell.length_b   1.000
_cell.length_c   1.000
_cell.angle_alpha   90.00
_cell.angle_beta   90.00
_cell.angle_gamma   90.00
#
_symmetry.space_group_name_H-M   'P 1'
#
loop_
_entity.id
_entity.type
_entity.pdbx_description
1 polymer ?
#
loop_
_entity_poly.entity_id
_entity_poly.type
_entity_poly.pdbx_seq_one_letter_code
_entity_poly.pdbx_strand_id
1 'polypeptide(L)'
;MGGWALDLFRGHQSREHEDLEIATPLWDFDLIRERLKAYEFFVAGREGFWPVDGAGSAFFEYQQTMVRDPASGMWRIDVMRIPDDGKNWICASDRHIRRPYDEAVAHSADGIPYLRPELVLLFKGLQTRPKDQADFEATLPLLPTGARVWLAHALTETRGDGHPWLAALT
;
A
#
# COMPACT_ATOMS: atom_id res chain seq x y z
N MET A 1 -3.99 -2.36 -1.45
CA MET A 1 -2.80 -2.48 -0.57
C MET A 1 -3.30 -2.46 0.87
N GLY A 2 -2.48 -2.07 1.85
CA GLY A 2 -2.92 -1.87 3.23
C GLY A 2 -3.55 -3.10 3.89
N GLY A 3 -4.50 -2.88 4.80
CA GLY A 3 -5.17 -3.95 5.54
C GLY A 3 -5.96 -4.92 4.63
N TRP A 4 -6.56 -4.41 3.56
CA TRP A 4 -7.27 -5.22 2.57
C TRP A 4 -6.37 -6.26 1.90
N ALA A 5 -5.11 -5.93 1.61
CA ALA A 5 -4.18 -6.89 1.02
C ALA A 5 -3.86 -8.05 1.98
N LEU A 6 -3.79 -7.78 3.29
CA LEU A 6 -3.62 -8.83 4.30
C LEU A 6 -4.86 -9.70 4.44
N ASP A 7 -6.06 -9.13 4.32
CA ASP A 7 -7.30 -9.91 4.30
C ASP A 7 -7.42 -10.79 3.06
N LEU A 8 -7.05 -10.28 1.88
CA LEU A 8 -7.00 -11.07 0.64
C LEU A 8 -5.99 -12.22 0.75
N PHE A 9 -4.83 -11.97 1.37
CA PHE A 9 -3.84 -13.01 1.65
C PHE A 9 -4.37 -14.09 2.62
N ARG A 10 -5.12 -13.68 3.66
CA ARG A 10 -5.72 -14.58 4.65
C ARG A 10 -6.95 -15.34 4.14
N GLY A 11 -7.58 -14.83 3.09
CA GLY A 11 -8.83 -15.36 2.55
C GLY A 11 -10.07 -14.98 3.37
N HIS A 12 -9.96 -14.09 4.36
CA HIS A 12 -11.09 -13.57 5.12
C HIS A 12 -10.80 -12.17 5.67
N GLN A 13 -11.86 -11.41 5.92
CA GLN A 13 -11.74 -10.11 6.57
C GLN A 13 -11.44 -10.27 8.06
N SER A 14 -10.43 -9.57 8.59
CA SER A 14 -10.06 -9.67 10.00
C SER A 14 -10.60 -8.55 10.88
N ARG A 15 -10.92 -7.39 10.29
CA ARG A 15 -11.49 -6.22 10.96
C ARG A 15 -12.16 -5.30 9.96
N GLU A 16 -12.94 -4.33 10.44
CA GLU A 16 -13.37 -3.22 9.59
C GLU A 16 -12.18 -2.37 9.15
N HIS A 17 -12.21 -1.89 7.90
CA HIS A 17 -11.24 -0.95 7.36
C HIS A 17 -11.91 0.40 7.19
N GLU A 18 -11.23 1.45 7.64
CA GLU A 18 -11.71 2.83 7.59
C GLU A 18 -11.72 3.37 6.15
N ASP A 19 -10.88 2.79 5.29
CA ASP A 19 -10.64 3.20 3.92
C ASP A 19 -10.43 2.01 2.98
N LEU A 20 -10.65 2.25 1.69
CA LEU A 20 -10.22 1.36 0.60
C LEU A 20 -8.95 1.94 -0.02
N GLU A 21 -7.84 1.22 0.05
CA GLU A 21 -6.55 1.65 -0.51
C GLU A 21 -6.17 0.81 -1.74
N ILE A 22 -5.98 1.48 -2.87
CA ILE A 22 -5.50 0.88 -4.12
C ILE A 22 -4.20 1.57 -4.57
N ALA A 23 -3.46 0.90 -5.45
CA ALA A 23 -2.23 1.46 -6.03
C ALA A 23 -2.23 1.28 -7.54
N THR A 24 -1.57 2.21 -8.22
CA THR A 24 -1.38 2.19 -9.68
C THR A 24 -0.04 2.81 -10.03
N PRO A 25 0.62 2.37 -11.11
CA PRO A 25 1.69 3.17 -11.73
C PRO A 25 1.23 4.62 -11.92
N LEU A 26 2.13 5.57 -11.65
CA LEU A 26 1.86 7.01 -11.76
C LEU A 26 1.25 7.37 -13.12
N TRP A 27 1.79 6.80 -14.19
CA TRP A 27 1.39 7.09 -15.57
C TRP A 27 0.10 6.37 -16.00
N ASP A 28 -0.35 5.37 -15.23
CA ASP A 28 -1.62 4.66 -15.49
C ASP A 28 -2.79 5.26 -14.69
N PHE A 29 -2.55 6.28 -13.87
CA PHE A 29 -3.56 6.89 -13.01
C PHE A 29 -4.79 7.41 -13.78
N ASP A 30 -4.62 7.85 -15.03
CA ASP A 30 -5.74 8.31 -15.87
C ASP A 30 -6.75 7.21 -16.17
N LEU A 31 -6.34 5.93 -16.20
CA LEU A 31 -7.27 4.80 -16.34
C LEU A 31 -8.23 4.72 -15.15
N ILE A 32 -7.74 4.98 -13.93
CA ILE A 32 -8.59 5.05 -12.73
C ILE A 32 -9.55 6.23 -12.84
N ARG A 33 -9.05 7.41 -13.24
CA ARG A 33 -9.89 8.61 -13.42
C ARG A 33 -11.02 8.37 -14.40
N GLU A 34 -10.75 7.72 -15.53
CA GLU A 34 -11.75 7.41 -16.54
C GLU A 34 -12.86 6.49 -15.99
N ARG A 35 -12.47 5.42 -15.28
CA ARG A 35 -13.39 4.44 -14.71
C ARG A 35 -14.24 5.00 -13.58
N LEU A 36 -13.69 5.97 -12.84
CA LEU A 36 -14.33 6.62 -11.70
C LEU A 36 -14.67 8.09 -12.00
N LYS A 37 -14.99 8.43 -13.26
CA LYS A 37 -15.27 9.81 -13.70
C LYS A 37 -16.43 10.53 -12.99
N ALA A 38 -17.25 9.80 -12.25
CA ALA A 38 -18.33 10.37 -11.43
C ALA A 38 -17.83 10.90 -10.07
N TYR A 39 -16.56 10.64 -9.72
CA TYR A 39 -15.93 11.04 -8.47
C TYR A 39 -14.95 12.20 -8.67
N GLU A 40 -14.68 12.91 -7.58
CA GLU A 40 -13.66 13.95 -7.52
C GLU A 40 -12.33 13.37 -7.02
N PHE A 41 -11.21 13.90 -7.50
CA PHE A 41 -9.87 13.44 -7.14
C PHE A 41 -9.05 14.57 -6.57
N PHE A 42 -8.41 14.31 -5.43
CA PHE A 42 -7.58 15.27 -4.73
C PHE A 42 -6.21 14.68 -4.45
N VAL A 43 -5.15 15.34 -4.93
CA VAL A 43 -3.79 15.04 -4.49
C VAL A 43 -3.68 15.42 -3.02
N ALA A 44 -3.27 14.47 -2.18
CA ALA A 44 -3.11 14.66 -0.75
C ALA A 44 -1.61 14.76 -0.43
N GLY A 45 -1.22 15.84 0.24
CA GLY A 45 0.15 16.11 0.63
C GLY A 45 0.25 16.75 2.00
N ARG A 46 1.48 17.01 2.45
CA ARG A 46 1.73 17.58 3.79
C ARG A 46 1.16 18.98 3.94
N GLU A 47 1.09 19.76 2.86
CA GLU A 47 0.58 21.13 2.87
C GLU A 47 -0.93 21.22 2.57
N GLY A 48 -1.60 20.10 2.28
CA GLY A 48 -3.05 20.06 2.10
C GLY A 48 -3.52 19.17 0.95
N PHE A 49 -4.65 19.57 0.36
CA PHE A 49 -5.34 18.84 -0.70
C PHE A 49 -5.55 19.74 -1.90
N TRP A 50 -5.24 19.23 -3.10
CA TRP A 50 -5.44 19.94 -4.35
C TRP A 50 -6.30 19.11 -5.29
N PRO A 51 -7.33 19.68 -5.94
CA PRO A 51 -7.97 19.01 -7.07
C PRO A 51 -6.91 18.57 -8.07
N VAL A 52 -6.99 17.33 -8.56
CA VAL A 52 -5.94 16.75 -9.43
C VAL A 52 -5.60 17.67 -10.61
N ASP A 53 -6.60 18.25 -11.27
CA ASP A 53 -6.40 19.12 -12.44
C ASP A 53 -5.76 20.47 -12.10
N GLY A 54 -5.72 20.85 -10.82
CA GLY A 54 -5.09 22.07 -10.32
C GLY A 54 -3.85 21.83 -9.45
N ALA A 55 -3.38 20.58 -9.32
CA ALA A 55 -2.33 20.23 -8.38
C ALA A 55 -0.93 20.70 -8.79
N GLY A 56 -0.69 20.97 -10.08
CA GLY A 56 0.61 21.42 -10.57
C GLY A 56 1.75 20.46 -10.17
N SER A 57 2.81 20.98 -9.55
CA SER A 57 3.94 20.16 -9.08
C SER A 57 3.56 19.18 -7.98
N ALA A 58 2.53 19.47 -7.18
CA ALA A 58 2.09 18.60 -6.09
C ALA A 58 1.67 17.21 -6.61
N PHE A 59 1.17 17.13 -7.85
CA PHE A 59 0.81 15.85 -8.49
C PHE A 59 1.98 14.86 -8.57
N PHE A 60 3.18 15.36 -8.82
CA PHE A 60 4.39 14.55 -8.96
C PHE A 60 5.17 14.39 -7.65
N GLU A 61 5.01 15.34 -6.72
CA GLU A 61 5.63 15.28 -5.40
C GLU A 61 4.91 14.30 -4.46
N TYR A 62 3.57 14.29 -4.51
CA TYR A 62 2.74 13.49 -3.64
C TYR A 62 2.15 12.28 -4.37
N GLN A 63 2.29 11.12 -3.74
CA GLN A 63 1.84 9.84 -4.29
C GLN A 63 0.36 9.60 -4.00
N GLN A 64 -0.13 10.11 -2.88
CA GLN A 64 -1.47 9.87 -2.38
C GLN A 64 -2.51 10.70 -3.15
N THR A 65 -3.60 10.04 -3.57
CA THR A 65 -4.74 10.69 -4.21
C THR A 65 -6.03 10.19 -3.62
N MET A 66 -6.74 11.08 -2.95
CA MET A 66 -8.01 10.74 -2.33
C MET A 66 -9.16 10.95 -3.32
N VAL A 67 -10.05 9.96 -3.37
CA VAL A 67 -11.26 9.97 -4.20
C VAL A 67 -12.44 10.33 -3.32
N ARG A 68 -13.20 11.35 -3.73
CA ARG A 68 -14.36 11.87 -3.00
C ARG A 68 -15.62 11.69 -3.83
N ASP A 69 -16.67 11.23 -3.17
CA ASP A 69 -18.02 11.16 -3.71
C ASP A 69 -18.66 12.55 -3.64
N PRO A 70 -18.93 13.24 -4.76
CA PRO A 70 -19.52 14.57 -4.72
C PRO A 70 -20.97 14.55 -4.22
N ALA A 71 -21.69 13.43 -4.34
CA ALA A 71 -23.09 13.33 -3.93
C ALA A 71 -23.22 13.24 -2.39
N SER A 72 -22.31 12.51 -1.73
CA SER A 72 -22.32 12.36 -0.28
C SER A 72 -21.29 13.23 0.45
N GLY A 73 -20.33 13.80 -0.28
CA GLY A 73 -19.17 14.51 0.26
C GLY A 73 -18.13 13.62 0.96
N MET A 74 -18.30 12.30 0.94
CA MET A 74 -17.46 11.35 1.68
C MET A 74 -16.23 10.93 0.86
N TRP A 75 -15.11 10.73 1.53
CA TRP A 75 -13.93 10.08 0.98
C TRP A 75 -14.18 8.58 0.83
N ARG A 76 -13.80 8.02 -0.32
CA ARG A 76 -14.13 6.63 -0.69
C ARG A 76 -12.90 5.76 -0.86
N ILE A 77 -11.89 6.27 -1.55
CA ILE A 77 -10.74 5.49 -1.98
C ILE A 77 -9.49 6.34 -1.80
N ASP A 78 -8.43 5.71 -1.30
CA ASP A 78 -7.09 6.24 -1.37
C ASP A 78 -6.30 5.54 -2.49
N VAL A 79 -5.81 6.32 -3.45
CA VAL A 79 -5.05 5.84 -4.60
C VAL A 79 -3.59 6.25 -4.46
N MET A 80 -2.73 5.27 -4.23
CA MET A 80 -1.28 5.45 -4.24
C MET A 80 -0.75 5.39 -5.68
N ARG A 81 -0.35 6.54 -6.23
CA ARG A 81 0.36 6.65 -7.50
C ARG A 81 1.83 6.32 -7.27
N ILE A 82 2.25 5.13 -7.68
CA ILE A 82 3.58 4.60 -7.39
C ILE A 82 4.54 4.78 -8.58
N PRO A 83 5.85 4.94 -8.32
CA PRO A 83 6.85 4.85 -9.39
C PRO A 83 6.79 3.49 -10.06
N ASP A 84 7.08 3.46 -11.36
CA ASP A 84 7.06 2.25 -12.17
C ASP A 84 8.14 2.31 -13.26
N ASP A 85 8.67 1.14 -13.62
CA ASP A 85 9.59 0.92 -14.73
C ASP A 85 9.05 -0.11 -15.75
N GLY A 86 7.79 -0.53 -15.59
CA GLY A 86 7.08 -1.52 -16.41
C GLY A 86 7.44 -2.97 -16.09
N LYS A 87 8.36 -3.22 -15.14
CA LYS A 87 8.84 -4.57 -14.81
C LYS A 87 8.80 -4.85 -13.31
N ASN A 88 9.10 -3.83 -12.51
CA ASN A 88 9.25 -3.93 -11.08
C ASN A 88 8.21 -3.05 -10.37
N TRP A 89 7.63 -3.62 -9.32
CA TRP A 89 7.08 -2.80 -8.26
C TRP A 89 8.23 -2.06 -7.56
N ILE A 90 8.09 -0.74 -7.41
CA ILE A 90 9.07 0.11 -6.74
C ILE A 90 8.42 0.72 -5.51
N CYS A 91 9.04 0.54 -4.35
CA CYS A 91 8.59 1.16 -3.13
C CYS A 91 8.70 2.68 -3.24
N ALA A 92 7.57 3.33 -3.02
CA ALA A 92 7.39 4.74 -3.25
C ALA A 92 8.16 5.60 -2.22
N SER A 93 8.35 5.08 -1.01
CA SER A 93 9.09 5.72 0.09
C SER A 93 10.60 5.41 0.09
N ASP A 94 11.02 4.30 -0.53
CA ASP A 94 12.43 3.93 -0.68
C ASP A 94 12.66 3.20 -2.01
N ARG A 95 13.22 3.91 -2.98
CA ARG A 95 13.41 3.39 -4.35
C ARG A 95 14.47 2.30 -4.48
N HIS A 96 15.25 2.02 -3.43
CA HIS A 96 16.15 0.86 -3.42
C HIS A 96 15.37 -0.44 -3.24
N ILE A 97 14.21 -0.38 -2.58
CA ILE A 97 13.31 -1.51 -2.43
C ILE A 97 12.47 -1.64 -3.70
N ARG A 98 12.82 -2.63 -4.51
CA ARG A 98 12.14 -2.97 -5.76
C ARG A 98 12.08 -4.47 -5.95
N ARG A 99 11.01 -4.97 -6.56
CA ARG A 99 10.82 -6.39 -6.87
C ARG A 99 10.09 -6.56 -8.19
N PRO A 100 10.35 -7.64 -8.95
CA PRO A 100 9.51 -8.02 -10.08
C PRO A 100 8.02 -8.06 -9.67
N TYR A 101 7.11 -7.65 -10.56
CA TYR A 101 5.69 -7.58 -10.23
C TYR A 101 5.08 -8.92 -9.80
N ASP A 102 5.52 -10.05 -10.36
CA ASP A 102 5.09 -11.40 -9.97
C ASP A 102 5.60 -11.82 -8.57
N GLU A 103 6.68 -11.22 -8.11
CA GLU A 103 7.17 -11.34 -6.74
C GLU A 103 6.50 -10.34 -5.77
N ALA A 104 6.00 -9.20 -6.26
CA ALA A 104 5.42 -8.16 -5.40
C ALA A 104 3.90 -8.24 -5.27
N VAL A 105 3.21 -8.68 -6.33
CA VAL A 105 1.76 -8.69 -6.45
C VAL A 105 1.28 -10.13 -6.57
N ALA A 106 0.50 -10.56 -5.58
CA ALA A 106 -0.24 -11.81 -5.62
C ALA A 106 -1.69 -11.56 -6.07
N HIS A 107 -2.42 -12.64 -6.35
CA HIS A 107 -3.82 -12.58 -6.77
C HIS A 107 -4.66 -13.46 -5.86
N SER A 108 -5.85 -12.97 -5.49
CA SER A 108 -6.83 -13.78 -4.77
C SER A 108 -7.41 -14.87 -5.67
N ALA A 109 -8.22 -15.77 -5.11
CA ALA A 109 -8.94 -16.78 -5.91
C ALA A 109 -9.84 -16.16 -6.98
N ASP A 110 -10.38 -14.96 -6.73
CA ASP A 110 -11.22 -14.21 -7.68
C ASP A 110 -10.40 -13.33 -8.63
N GLY A 111 -9.06 -13.43 -8.61
CA GLY A 111 -8.17 -12.67 -9.47
C GLY A 111 -7.95 -11.22 -9.05
N ILE A 112 -8.28 -10.84 -7.80
CA ILE A 112 -8.03 -9.48 -7.31
C ILE A 112 -6.53 -9.33 -7.00
N PRO A 113 -5.82 -8.38 -7.62
CA PRO A 113 -4.41 -8.16 -7.33
C PRO A 113 -4.22 -7.52 -5.96
N TYR A 114 -3.25 -7.98 -5.20
CA TYR A 114 -2.88 -7.39 -3.92
C TYR A 114 -1.37 -7.46 -3.67
N LEU A 115 -0.85 -6.46 -2.96
CA LEU A 115 0.54 -6.41 -2.58
C LEU A 115 0.84 -7.54 -1.58
N ARG A 116 1.90 -8.31 -1.81
CA ARG A 116 2.29 -9.42 -0.94
C ARG A 116 2.45 -8.98 0.52
N PRO A 117 2.10 -9.86 1.47
CA PRO A 117 1.98 -9.49 2.88
C PRO A 117 3.27 -8.97 3.50
N GLU A 118 4.45 -9.49 3.12
CA GLU A 118 5.73 -8.98 3.64
C GLU A 118 6.01 -7.53 3.24
N LEU A 119 5.58 -7.11 2.04
CA LEU A 119 5.73 -5.73 1.58
C LEU A 119 4.74 -4.80 2.33
N VAL A 120 3.50 -5.26 2.55
CA VAL A 120 2.52 -4.53 3.35
C VAL A 120 3.00 -4.38 4.79
N LEU A 121 3.53 -5.46 5.38
CA LEU A 121 4.04 -5.47 6.74
C LEU A 121 5.29 -4.60 6.89
N LEU A 122 6.14 -4.46 5.88
CA LEU A 122 7.23 -3.49 5.93
C LEU A 122 6.70 -2.08 6.25
N PHE A 123 5.72 -1.58 5.50
CA PHE A 123 5.13 -0.25 5.76
C PHE A 123 4.50 -0.13 7.15
N LYS A 124 3.84 -1.20 7.61
CA LYS A 124 3.25 -1.27 8.95
C LYS A 124 4.32 -1.28 10.05
N GLY A 125 5.43 -1.98 9.83
CA GLY A 125 6.60 -1.99 10.73
C GLY A 125 7.33 -0.64 10.76
N LEU A 126 7.17 0.21 9.74
CA LEU A 126 7.65 1.58 9.83
C LEU A 126 6.87 2.44 10.83
N GLN A 127 5.62 2.08 11.17
CA GLN A 127 4.76 2.89 12.05
C GLN A 127 4.41 2.22 13.38
N THR A 128 4.33 0.88 13.40
CA THR A 128 4.06 0.04 14.58
C THR A 128 2.89 0.49 15.46
N ARG A 129 1.84 1.07 14.88
CA ARG A 129 0.60 1.42 15.60
C ARG A 129 -0.09 0.15 16.12
N PRO A 130 -0.99 0.23 17.11
CA PRO A 130 -1.70 -0.95 17.61
C PRO A 130 -2.38 -1.81 16.51
N LYS A 131 -2.99 -1.17 15.50
CA LYS A 131 -3.57 -1.88 14.35
C LYS A 131 -2.52 -2.56 13.46
N ASP A 132 -1.33 -1.98 13.36
CA ASP A 132 -0.21 -2.55 12.61
C ASP A 132 0.40 -3.76 13.32
N GLN A 133 0.50 -3.70 14.65
CA GLN A 133 0.91 -4.84 15.49
C GLN A 133 -0.07 -6.00 15.35
N ALA A 134 -1.38 -5.74 15.46
CA ALA A 134 -2.40 -6.77 15.31
C ALA A 134 -2.38 -7.40 13.90
N ASP A 135 -2.21 -6.57 12.86
CA ASP A 135 -2.07 -7.04 11.48
C ASP A 135 -0.79 -7.91 11.31
N PHE A 136 0.31 -7.56 11.96
CA PHE A 136 1.55 -8.36 11.99
C PHE A 136 1.35 -9.72 12.66
N GLU A 137 0.83 -9.74 13.89
CA GLU A 137 0.60 -10.97 14.67
C GLU A 137 -0.35 -11.94 13.97
N ALA A 138 -1.42 -11.42 13.34
CA ALA A 138 -2.37 -12.24 12.61
C ALA A 138 -1.81 -12.79 11.29
N THR A 139 -0.87 -12.09 10.65
CA THR A 139 -0.31 -12.47 9.34
C THR A 139 0.91 -13.37 9.50
N LEU A 140 1.73 -13.15 10.53
CA LEU A 140 3.01 -13.83 10.74
C LEU A 140 2.95 -15.36 10.65
N PRO A 141 2.00 -16.07 11.30
CA PRO A 141 1.93 -17.53 11.25
C PRO A 141 1.74 -18.08 9.84
N LEU A 142 1.14 -17.29 8.94
CA LEU A 142 0.82 -17.66 7.57
C LEU A 142 1.94 -17.31 6.58
N LEU A 143 2.88 -16.45 6.96
CA LEU A 143 3.99 -16.07 6.10
C LEU A 143 4.92 -17.27 5.85
N PRO A 144 5.29 -17.55 4.58
CA PRO A 144 6.33 -18.52 4.28
C PRO A 144 7.69 -18.03 4.78
N THR A 145 8.61 -18.96 5.06
CA THR A 145 9.94 -18.66 5.62
C THR A 145 10.70 -17.60 4.83
N GLY A 146 10.69 -17.67 3.50
CA GLY A 146 11.36 -16.66 2.65
C GLY A 146 10.80 -15.25 2.82
N ALA A 147 9.48 -15.10 3.01
CA ALA A 147 8.85 -13.81 3.25
C ALA A 147 9.20 -13.24 4.63
N ARG A 148 9.31 -14.10 5.65
CA ARG A 148 9.76 -13.70 7.00
C ARG A 148 11.22 -13.22 7.00
N VAL A 149 12.10 -13.97 6.35
CA VAL A 149 13.52 -13.61 6.18
C VAL A 149 13.66 -12.28 5.43
N TRP A 150 12.91 -12.10 4.35
CA TRP A 150 12.91 -10.85 3.60
C TRP A 150 12.44 -9.67 4.47
N LEU A 151 11.33 -9.84 5.19
CA LEU A 151 10.79 -8.79 6.07
C LEU A 151 11.76 -8.44 7.20
N ALA A 152 12.43 -9.43 7.80
CA ALA A 152 13.44 -9.21 8.82
C ALA A 152 14.59 -8.36 8.28
N HIS A 153 15.14 -8.72 7.11
CA HIS A 153 16.20 -7.96 6.47
C HIS A 153 15.77 -6.51 6.17
N ALA A 154 14.60 -6.33 5.55
CA ALA A 154 14.10 -5.00 5.21
C ALA A 154 13.85 -4.12 6.45
N LEU A 155 13.35 -4.69 7.55
CA LEU A 155 13.16 -3.97 8.81
C LEU A 155 14.50 -3.65 9.48
N THR A 156 15.47 -4.56 9.45
CA THR A 156 16.84 -4.28 9.92
C THR A 156 17.46 -3.12 9.15
N GLU A 157 17.36 -3.11 7.82
CA GLU A 157 17.93 -2.02 7.00
C GLU A 157 17.24 -0.68 7.26
N THR A 158 15.92 -0.68 7.42
CA THR A 158 15.13 0.58 7.53
C THR A 158 15.00 1.11 8.95
N ARG A 159 15.03 0.24 9.97
CA ARG A 159 14.77 0.58 11.39
C ARG A 159 15.83 0.06 12.36
N GLY A 160 16.81 -0.71 11.90
CA GLY A 160 17.89 -1.28 12.71
C GLY A 160 17.51 -2.56 13.45
N ASP A 161 18.53 -3.20 14.05
CA ASP A 161 18.41 -4.51 14.74
C ASP A 161 17.54 -4.50 16.01
N GLY A 162 17.16 -3.32 16.50
CA GLY A 162 16.29 -3.15 17.66
C GLY A 162 14.79 -3.22 17.35
N HIS A 163 14.40 -3.45 16.10
CA HIS A 163 12.99 -3.43 15.71
C HIS A 163 12.20 -4.57 16.41
N PRO A 164 11.05 -4.27 17.05
CA PRO A 164 10.37 -5.20 17.95
C PRO A 164 9.88 -6.48 17.28
N TRP A 165 9.64 -6.46 15.96
CA TRP A 165 9.18 -7.63 15.22
C TRP A 165 10.29 -8.63 14.87
N LEU A 166 11.56 -8.24 14.94
CA LEU A 166 12.66 -9.09 14.48
C LEU A 166 12.75 -10.41 15.26
N ALA A 167 12.52 -10.37 16.58
CA ALA A 167 12.53 -11.56 17.42
C ALA A 167 11.44 -12.59 17.06
N ALA A 168 10.38 -12.17 16.38
CA ALA A 168 9.29 -13.05 15.93
C ALA A 168 9.45 -13.51 14.47
N LEU A 169 10.39 -12.93 13.72
CA LEU A 169 10.65 -13.23 12.31
C LEU A 169 11.77 -14.27 12.09
N THR A 170 12.49 -14.65 13.15
CA THR A 170 13.53 -15.69 13.17
C THR A 170 12.97 -17.10 13.19
#